data_AF-A0A0A2ZV71-F1
#
_entry.id   AF-A0A0A2ZV71-F1
#
_cell.length_a   1.000
_cell.length_b   1.000
_cell.length_c   1.000
_cell.angle_alpha   90.00
_cell.angle_beta   90.00
_cell.angle_gamma   90.00
#
_symmetry.space_group_name_H-M   'P 1'
#
loop_
_entity.id
_entity.type
_entity.pdbx_description
1 polymer ?
#
loop_
_entity_poly.entity_id
_entity_poly.type
_entity_poly.pdbx_seq_one_letter_code
_entity_poly.pdbx_strand_id
1 'polypeptide(L)'
;MSKNDIILSNPKQGALVKTTQQSQTFLTLLQQSDEQRLIELLKTIDFSSAATLISSLEHIEWTVEFIEKYAEYWNWERLSWNKALPWSIELIERFEERWDWQWGLSENEGLPWSIELIERFEERWDWNWLSYNEALPWSIELIERFEERWDCWLGLSLNKALPWSIELIERFETRWDRQWISGNGALPWSIELIERFEDSWYWRTLSCNSALPWSMEFFEHFEERWDWALLSSNKALPWTMEFFERFEERWDWNWLSHNKALPWSIEFIERFEDRWDWERLSENEALPWTMEFFERFEERWDWNWLSYNKALPWTMEFFERFEDRWNWEVLSFNEGLPWSIELIERFEDRWSCRQLSRNKALPWSIDLLDKFKHKWDWQRLAYNEKVQQIFTALSVQGIEEVMDYHIENENL
;
A
#
# COMPACT_ATOMS: atom_id res chain seq x y z
N MET A 1 16.22 -48.26 59.43
CA MET A 1 16.00 -47.83 58.03
C MET A 1 14.70 -47.05 57.98
N SER A 2 14.78 -45.73 57.82
CA SER A 2 13.72 -44.89 57.23
C SER A 2 14.37 -43.54 56.93
N LYS A 3 14.58 -43.25 55.64
CA LYS A 3 15.01 -41.94 55.16
C LYS A 3 13.72 -41.17 54.82
N ASN A 4 13.50 -40.05 55.50
CA ASN A 4 12.52 -39.04 55.14
C ASN A 4 13.14 -38.13 54.08
N ASP A 5 12.63 -38.18 52.85
CA ASP A 5 12.91 -37.16 51.84
C ASP A 5 11.89 -36.01 51.98
N ILE A 6 12.39 -34.83 52.33
CA ILE A 6 11.62 -33.58 52.38
C ILE A 6 11.71 -32.94 51.00
N ILE A 7 10.61 -32.97 50.23
CA ILE A 7 10.48 -32.22 48.98
C ILE A 7 10.21 -30.75 49.35
N LEU A 8 11.23 -29.89 49.21
CA LEU A 8 11.07 -28.44 49.28
C LEU A 8 10.41 -27.95 47.98
N SER A 9 9.09 -27.70 48.01
CA SER A 9 8.40 -26.98 46.94
C SER A 9 8.88 -25.52 46.94
N ASN A 10 9.49 -25.08 45.83
CA ASN A 10 10.06 -23.75 45.72
C ASN A 10 8.93 -22.69 45.60
N PRO A 11 8.66 -21.85 46.61
CA PRO A 11 7.49 -20.96 46.63
C PRO A 11 7.49 -19.93 45.49
N LYS A 12 8.68 -19.61 44.97
CA LYS A 12 8.86 -18.69 43.84
C LYS A 12 8.29 -19.25 42.52
N GLN A 13 8.31 -20.57 42.30
CA GLN A 13 7.70 -21.20 41.12
C GLN A 13 6.17 -21.14 41.18
N GLY A 14 5.56 -21.39 42.35
CA GLY A 14 4.11 -21.30 42.52
C GLY A 14 3.57 -19.88 42.39
N ALA A 15 4.34 -18.86 42.81
CA ALA A 15 4.00 -17.46 42.64
C ALA A 15 4.08 -17.03 41.15
N LEU A 16 5.15 -17.41 40.45
CA LEU A 16 5.32 -17.15 39.02
C LEU A 16 4.19 -17.76 38.18
N VAL A 17 3.83 -19.03 38.43
CA VAL A 17 2.73 -19.70 37.70
C VAL A 17 1.39 -18.99 37.94
N LYS A 18 1.10 -18.56 39.18
CA LYS A 18 -0.13 -17.80 39.49
C LYS A 18 -0.15 -16.43 38.82
N THR A 19 0.96 -15.70 38.80
CA THR A 19 1.06 -14.40 38.13
C THR A 19 0.90 -14.52 36.62
N THR A 20 1.50 -15.54 36.00
CA THR A 20 1.31 -15.83 34.57
C THR A 20 -0.14 -16.21 34.27
N GLN A 21 -0.76 -17.05 35.08
CA GLN A 21 -2.16 -17.45 34.89
C GLN A 21 -3.12 -16.27 35.07
N GLN A 22 -2.91 -15.41 36.08
CA GLN A 22 -3.71 -14.19 36.27
C GLN A 22 -3.56 -13.21 35.10
N SER A 23 -2.34 -13.05 34.58
CA SER A 23 -2.10 -12.20 33.40
C SER A 23 -2.80 -12.75 32.16
N GLN A 24 -2.76 -14.07 31.95
CA GLN A 24 -3.50 -14.74 30.88
C GLN A 24 -5.01 -14.56 31.03
N THR A 25 -5.56 -14.77 32.23
CA THR A 25 -7.00 -14.57 32.49
C THR A 25 -7.43 -13.12 32.23
N PHE A 26 -6.61 -12.14 32.64
CA PHE A 26 -6.89 -10.73 32.38
C PHE A 26 -6.85 -10.38 30.89
N LEU A 27 -5.87 -10.91 30.15
CA LEU A 27 -5.81 -10.74 28.69
C LEU A 27 -7.01 -11.36 27.99
N THR A 28 -7.45 -12.55 28.41
CA THR A 28 -8.66 -13.19 27.85
C THR A 28 -9.92 -12.37 28.12
N LEU A 29 -10.05 -11.80 29.32
CA LEU A 29 -11.21 -10.96 29.67
C LEU A 29 -11.21 -9.64 28.90
N LEU A 30 -10.03 -9.04 28.67
CA LEU A 30 -9.92 -7.85 27.81
C LEU A 30 -10.30 -8.17 26.36
N GLN A 31 -9.80 -9.27 25.80
CA GLN A 31 -10.15 -9.72 24.45
C GLN A 31 -11.65 -9.95 24.30
N GLN A 32 -12.29 -10.61 25.26
CA GLN A 32 -13.75 -10.82 25.26
C GLN A 32 -14.53 -9.50 25.35
N SER A 33 -14.02 -8.54 26.14
CA SER A 33 -14.62 -7.21 26.24
C SER A 33 -14.51 -6.43 24.94
N ASP A 34 -13.37 -6.51 24.27
CA ASP A 34 -13.11 -5.83 23.00
C ASP A 34 -13.93 -6.45 21.85
N GLU A 35 -13.98 -7.79 21.79
CA GLU A 35 -14.82 -8.53 20.84
C GLU A 35 -16.29 -8.12 20.95
N GLN A 36 -16.85 -8.07 22.15
CA GLN A 36 -18.25 -7.66 22.33
C GLN A 36 -18.50 -6.22 21.87
N ARG A 37 -17.56 -5.30 22.14
CA ARG A 37 -17.67 -3.91 21.66
C ARG A 37 -17.69 -3.85 20.14
N LEU A 38 -16.83 -4.63 19.48
CA LEU A 38 -16.77 -4.71 18.02
C LEU A 38 -18.05 -5.32 17.43
N ILE A 39 -18.60 -6.37 18.04
CA ILE A 39 -19.89 -6.95 17.65
C ILE A 39 -20.99 -5.88 17.73
N GLU A 40 -21.11 -5.19 18.86
CA GLU A 40 -22.13 -4.14 19.03
C GLU A 40 -21.93 -2.97 18.07
N LEU A 41 -20.68 -2.59 17.80
CA LEU A 41 -20.35 -1.58 16.80
C LEU A 41 -20.81 -2.03 15.40
N LEU A 42 -20.52 -3.26 14.99
CA LEU A 42 -20.92 -3.79 13.68
C LEU A 42 -22.43 -3.98 13.54
N LYS A 43 -23.16 -4.23 14.64
CA LYS A 43 -24.63 -4.23 14.64
C LYS A 43 -25.23 -2.84 14.42
N THR A 44 -24.48 -1.77 14.71
CA THR A 44 -24.97 -0.39 14.57
C THR A 44 -24.77 0.21 13.17
N ILE A 45 -23.94 -0.40 12.34
CA ILE A 45 -23.69 0.03 10.96
C ILE A 45 -24.63 -0.71 10.00
N ASP A 46 -24.76 -0.23 8.76
CA ASP A 46 -25.56 -0.92 7.76
C ASP A 46 -24.92 -2.28 7.37
N PHE A 47 -25.77 -3.23 6.99
CA PHE A 47 -25.34 -4.59 6.72
C PHE A 47 -24.35 -4.69 5.55
N SER A 48 -24.53 -3.88 4.49
CA SER A 48 -23.63 -3.88 3.33
C SER A 48 -22.21 -3.48 3.73
N SER A 49 -22.07 -2.45 4.57
CA SER A 49 -20.78 -2.05 5.14
C SER A 49 -20.19 -3.12 6.05
N ALA A 50 -21.01 -3.74 6.91
CA ALA A 50 -20.55 -4.82 7.80
C ALA A 50 -20.05 -6.03 7.01
N ALA A 51 -20.84 -6.52 6.04
CA ALA A 51 -20.49 -7.64 5.19
C ALA A 51 -19.24 -7.35 4.36
N THR A 52 -19.11 -6.14 3.81
CA THR A 52 -17.91 -5.73 3.05
C THR A 52 -16.66 -5.72 3.93
N LEU A 53 -16.76 -5.19 5.15
CA LEU A 53 -15.65 -5.18 6.10
C LEU A 53 -15.26 -6.61 6.48
N ILE A 54 -16.23 -7.46 6.84
CA ILE A 54 -15.99 -8.85 7.24
C ILE A 54 -15.36 -9.66 6.09
N SER A 55 -15.89 -9.55 4.87
CA SER A 55 -15.34 -10.26 3.70
C SER A 55 -13.89 -9.87 3.37
N SER A 56 -13.43 -8.71 3.82
CA SER A 56 -12.04 -8.24 3.64
C SER A 56 -11.05 -8.72 4.70
N LEU A 57 -11.53 -9.37 5.77
CA LEU A 57 -10.66 -9.77 6.88
C LEU A 57 -9.85 -11.02 6.51
N GLU A 58 -8.53 -10.90 6.60
CA GLU A 58 -7.57 -11.97 6.28
C GLU A 58 -7.15 -12.82 7.49
N HIS A 59 -7.51 -12.42 8.72
CA HIS A 59 -7.14 -13.14 9.94
C HIS A 59 -8.18 -14.19 10.37
N ILE A 60 -9.35 -14.22 9.72
CA ILE A 60 -10.41 -15.16 10.04
C ILE A 60 -10.01 -16.56 9.57
N GLU A 61 -10.32 -17.57 10.36
CA GLU A 61 -10.26 -18.96 9.92
C GLU A 61 -11.42 -19.24 8.94
N TRP A 62 -11.23 -18.86 7.68
CA TRP A 62 -12.19 -19.12 6.61
C TRP A 62 -12.26 -20.63 6.33
N THR A 63 -13.44 -21.21 6.52
CA THR A 63 -13.76 -22.57 6.08
C THR A 63 -14.77 -22.56 4.94
N VAL A 64 -14.78 -23.62 4.14
CA VAL A 64 -15.73 -23.76 3.03
C VAL A 64 -17.17 -23.75 3.56
N GLU A 65 -17.42 -24.41 4.70
CA GLU A 65 -18.74 -24.42 5.36
C GLU A 65 -19.17 -23.02 5.83
N PHE A 66 -18.25 -22.20 6.32
CA PHE A 66 -18.54 -20.85 6.77
C PHE A 66 -18.87 -19.92 5.59
N ILE A 67 -18.12 -20.05 4.49
CA ILE A 67 -18.41 -19.32 3.23
C ILE A 67 -19.81 -19.72 2.72
N GLU A 68 -20.13 -21.02 2.72
CA GLU A 68 -21.44 -21.55 2.30
C GLU A 68 -22.59 -21.04 3.14
N LYS A 69 -22.44 -21.02 4.47
CA LYS A 69 -23.50 -20.62 5.40
C LYS A 69 -24.09 -19.26 5.07
N TYR A 70 -23.25 -18.32 4.65
CA TYR A 70 -23.64 -16.94 4.33
C TYR A 70 -23.41 -16.58 2.86
N ALA A 71 -23.44 -17.55 1.96
CA ALA A 71 -23.12 -17.37 0.54
C ALA A 71 -23.94 -16.26 -0.16
N GLU A 72 -25.18 -16.02 0.25
CA GLU A 72 -26.03 -14.97 -0.33
C GLU A 72 -25.72 -13.56 0.19
N TYR A 73 -24.94 -13.47 1.27
CA TYR A 73 -24.74 -12.23 2.01
C TYR A 73 -23.30 -11.70 1.91
N TRP A 74 -22.36 -12.55 1.51
CA TRP A 74 -20.99 -12.12 1.34
C TRP A 74 -20.81 -11.14 0.20
N ASN A 75 -19.87 -10.21 0.40
CA ASN A 75 -19.34 -9.42 -0.69
C ASN A 75 -18.34 -10.28 -1.48
N TRP A 76 -18.81 -10.91 -2.56
CA TRP A 76 -18.01 -11.83 -3.36
C TRP A 76 -16.84 -11.18 -4.08
N GLU A 77 -16.95 -9.89 -4.44
CA GLU A 77 -15.80 -9.12 -4.93
C GLU A 77 -14.69 -9.13 -3.87
N ARG A 78 -15.01 -8.81 -2.61
CA ARG A 78 -14.03 -8.81 -1.51
C ARG A 78 -13.46 -10.20 -1.23
N LEU A 79 -14.30 -11.24 -1.26
CA LEU A 79 -13.83 -12.60 -1.05
C LEU A 79 -12.88 -13.06 -2.17
N SER A 80 -13.15 -12.70 -3.43
CA SER A 80 -12.27 -13.03 -4.56
C SER A 80 -10.86 -12.44 -4.41
N TRP A 81 -10.73 -11.29 -3.75
CA TRP A 81 -9.44 -10.64 -3.47
C TRP A 81 -8.72 -11.16 -2.23
N ASN A 82 -9.44 -11.85 -1.34
CA ASN A 82 -8.93 -12.18 -0.03
C ASN A 82 -7.95 -13.36 -0.11
N LYS A 83 -6.69 -13.12 0.27
CA LYS A 83 -5.60 -14.10 0.16
C LYS A 83 -5.66 -15.19 1.24
N ALA A 84 -6.50 -15.02 2.26
CA ALA A 84 -6.61 -15.93 3.39
C ALA A 84 -7.71 -17.00 3.24
N LEU A 85 -8.50 -16.97 2.17
CA LEU A 85 -9.47 -18.02 1.91
C LEU A 85 -8.75 -19.37 1.73
N PRO A 86 -9.43 -20.50 2.02
CA PRO A 86 -8.89 -21.83 1.82
C PRO A 86 -8.92 -22.19 0.31
N TRP A 87 -8.17 -21.45 -0.50
CA TRP A 87 -8.18 -21.57 -1.94
C TRP A 87 -7.81 -22.99 -2.38
N SER A 88 -8.70 -23.59 -3.14
CA SER A 88 -8.51 -24.86 -3.84
C SER A 88 -9.29 -24.82 -5.15
N ILE A 89 -8.95 -25.70 -6.09
CA ILE A 89 -9.70 -25.82 -7.34
C ILE A 89 -11.18 -26.11 -7.02
N GLU A 90 -11.46 -26.99 -6.05
CA GLU A 90 -12.81 -27.36 -5.65
C GLU A 90 -13.61 -26.18 -5.08
N LEU A 91 -12.99 -25.30 -4.31
CA LEU A 91 -13.65 -24.08 -3.80
C LEU A 91 -13.99 -23.13 -4.97
N ILE A 92 -13.06 -22.96 -5.91
CA ILE A 92 -13.24 -22.11 -7.08
C ILE A 92 -14.40 -22.65 -7.93
N GLU A 93 -14.43 -23.96 -8.22
CA GLU A 93 -15.52 -24.61 -8.97
C GLU A 93 -16.87 -24.46 -8.27
N ARG A 94 -16.89 -24.66 -6.95
CA ARG A 94 -18.13 -24.68 -6.18
C ARG A 94 -18.89 -23.35 -6.25
N PHE A 95 -18.17 -22.24 -6.34
CA PHE A 95 -18.73 -20.90 -6.41
C PHE A 95 -18.36 -20.17 -7.70
N GLU A 96 -18.14 -20.92 -8.77
CA GLU A 96 -17.64 -20.42 -10.06
C GLU A 96 -18.38 -19.16 -10.54
N GLU A 97 -19.71 -19.15 -10.49
CA GLU A 97 -20.51 -18.02 -10.97
C GLU A 97 -20.58 -16.81 -10.01
N ARG A 98 -20.09 -16.96 -8.77
CA ARG A 98 -20.11 -15.88 -7.77
C ARG A 98 -18.80 -15.13 -7.69
N TRP A 99 -17.70 -15.78 -8.05
CA TRP A 99 -16.40 -15.14 -8.02
C TRP A 99 -16.29 -14.00 -9.04
N ASP A 100 -15.64 -12.92 -8.63
CA ASP A 100 -15.12 -11.94 -9.56
C ASP A 100 -13.86 -12.51 -10.23
N TRP A 101 -14.01 -12.98 -11.46
CA TRP A 101 -12.92 -13.53 -12.26
C TRP A 101 -12.01 -12.46 -12.86
N GLN A 102 -12.50 -11.23 -13.03
CA GLN A 102 -11.78 -10.20 -13.77
C GLN A 102 -10.67 -9.61 -12.92
N TRP A 103 -11.03 -9.00 -11.80
CA TRP A 103 -10.07 -8.30 -10.94
C TRP A 103 -9.76 -9.13 -9.70
N GLY A 104 -10.79 -9.72 -9.10
CA GLY A 104 -10.66 -10.57 -7.92
C GLY A 104 -9.70 -11.74 -8.10
N LEU A 105 -10.10 -12.78 -8.83
CA LEU A 105 -9.31 -14.02 -8.89
C LEU A 105 -8.05 -13.89 -9.76
N SER A 106 -8.11 -13.24 -10.93
CA SER A 106 -6.95 -13.13 -11.83
C SER A 106 -5.75 -12.39 -11.22
N GLU A 107 -5.98 -11.42 -10.33
CA GLU A 107 -4.90 -10.68 -9.63
C GLU A 107 -4.53 -11.30 -8.27
N ASN A 108 -5.32 -12.25 -7.77
CA ASN A 108 -5.12 -12.76 -6.42
C ASN A 108 -3.92 -13.73 -6.35
N GLU A 109 -2.84 -13.24 -5.76
CA GLU A 109 -1.59 -13.98 -5.51
C GLU A 109 -1.73 -15.10 -4.45
N GLY A 110 -2.83 -15.15 -3.71
CA GLY A 110 -3.13 -16.18 -2.72
C GLY A 110 -3.68 -17.48 -3.32
N LEU A 111 -4.04 -17.49 -4.61
CA LEU A 111 -4.49 -18.71 -5.29
C LEU A 111 -3.34 -19.72 -5.44
N PRO A 112 -3.65 -21.04 -5.46
CA PRO A 112 -2.67 -22.09 -5.72
C PRO A 112 -2.34 -22.16 -7.22
N TRP A 113 -1.68 -21.11 -7.74
CA TRP A 113 -1.37 -21.00 -9.16
C TRP A 113 -0.56 -22.19 -9.65
N SER A 114 -1.09 -22.81 -10.69
CA SER A 114 -0.51 -23.96 -11.37
C SER A 114 -0.99 -23.94 -12.82
N ILE A 115 -0.26 -24.61 -13.71
CA ILE A 115 -0.69 -24.75 -15.11
C ILE A 115 -2.07 -25.42 -15.17
N GLU A 116 -2.33 -26.41 -14.30
CA GLU A 116 -3.64 -27.08 -14.21
C GLU A 116 -4.77 -26.09 -13.89
N LEU A 117 -4.59 -25.22 -12.89
CA LEU A 117 -5.59 -24.22 -12.52
C LEU A 117 -5.85 -23.23 -13.68
N ILE A 118 -4.78 -22.78 -14.34
CA ILE A 118 -4.88 -21.87 -15.49
C ILE A 118 -5.67 -22.52 -16.63
N GLU A 119 -5.34 -23.76 -16.99
CA GLU A 119 -6.01 -24.50 -18.07
C GLU A 119 -7.46 -24.82 -17.75
N ARG A 120 -7.76 -25.19 -16.51
CA ARG A 120 -9.10 -25.61 -16.12
C ARG A 120 -10.14 -24.49 -16.30
N PHE A 121 -9.72 -23.25 -16.10
CA PHE A 121 -10.58 -22.07 -16.22
C PHE A 121 -10.09 -21.09 -17.29
N GLU A 122 -9.44 -21.59 -18.35
CA GLU A 122 -8.82 -20.81 -19.42
C GLU A 122 -9.74 -19.72 -20.01
N GLU A 123 -11.03 -20.03 -20.13
CA GLU A 123 -12.06 -19.13 -20.70
C GLU A 123 -12.65 -18.12 -19.69
N ARG A 124 -12.43 -18.33 -18.39
CA ARG A 124 -12.95 -17.45 -17.34
C ARG A 124 -11.93 -16.41 -16.91
N TRP A 125 -10.65 -16.75 -16.99
CA TRP A 125 -9.59 -15.83 -16.63
C TRP A 125 -9.58 -14.58 -17.49
N ASP A 126 -9.43 -13.44 -16.85
CA ASP A 126 -8.99 -12.24 -17.53
C ASP A 126 -7.47 -12.30 -17.73
N TRP A 127 -7.07 -12.54 -18.99
CA TRP A 127 -5.67 -12.74 -19.40
C TRP A 127 -4.84 -11.45 -19.31
N ASN A 128 -5.49 -10.30 -19.44
CA ASN A 128 -4.81 -9.04 -19.22
C ASN A 128 -4.41 -8.95 -17.74
N TRP A 129 -5.28 -9.25 -16.78
CA TRP A 129 -4.90 -9.24 -15.35
C TRP A 129 -3.94 -10.35 -14.95
N LEU A 130 -4.11 -11.57 -15.50
CA LEU A 130 -3.13 -12.65 -15.30
C LEU A 130 -1.71 -12.22 -15.71
N SER A 131 -1.57 -11.41 -16.75
CA SER A 131 -0.26 -10.98 -17.24
C SER A 131 0.51 -10.10 -16.24
N TYR A 132 -0.18 -9.42 -15.31
CA TYR A 132 0.44 -8.64 -14.23
C TYR A 132 0.72 -9.46 -12.98
N ASN A 133 0.09 -10.62 -12.83
CA ASN A 133 0.14 -11.38 -11.60
C ASN A 133 1.51 -12.06 -11.44
N GLU A 134 2.27 -11.62 -10.43
CA GLU A 134 3.63 -12.07 -10.16
C GLU A 134 3.68 -13.46 -9.49
N ALA A 135 2.55 -14.00 -9.02
CA ALA A 135 2.46 -15.31 -8.37
C ALA A 135 2.26 -16.49 -9.33
N LEU A 136 2.04 -16.23 -10.62
CA LEU A 136 1.96 -17.30 -11.63
C LEU A 136 3.32 -18.04 -11.73
N PRO A 137 3.30 -19.33 -12.12
CA PRO A 137 4.51 -20.12 -12.34
C PRO A 137 5.20 -19.74 -13.66
N TRP A 138 5.67 -18.49 -13.75
CA TRP A 138 6.22 -17.92 -14.99
C TRP A 138 7.41 -18.73 -15.51
N SER A 139 7.32 -19.08 -16.79
CA SER A 139 8.39 -19.68 -17.56
C SER A 139 8.22 -19.28 -19.03
N ILE A 140 9.27 -19.43 -19.85
CA ILE A 140 9.16 -19.16 -21.28
C ILE A 140 8.08 -20.09 -21.89
N GLU A 141 8.05 -21.36 -21.47
CA GLU A 141 7.08 -22.34 -21.92
C GLU A 141 5.63 -21.97 -21.55
N LEU A 142 5.40 -21.35 -20.38
CA LEU A 142 4.07 -20.86 -20.00
C LEU A 142 3.60 -19.75 -20.94
N ILE A 143 4.49 -18.79 -21.23
CA ILE A 143 4.19 -17.68 -22.15
C ILE A 143 3.85 -18.23 -23.54
N GLU A 144 4.66 -19.17 -24.03
CA GLU A 144 4.44 -19.82 -25.34
C GLU A 144 3.15 -20.62 -25.40
N ARG A 145 2.86 -21.40 -24.34
CA ARG A 145 1.67 -22.26 -24.30
C ARG A 145 0.39 -21.46 -24.47
N PHE A 146 0.35 -20.25 -23.93
CA PHE A 146 -0.80 -19.35 -23.98
C PHE A 146 -0.54 -18.09 -24.81
N GLU A 147 0.38 -18.15 -25.78
CA GLU A 147 0.84 -17.00 -26.56
C GLU A 147 -0.31 -16.20 -27.21
N GLU A 148 -1.34 -16.90 -27.68
CA GLU A 148 -2.51 -16.32 -28.34
C GLU A 148 -3.59 -15.84 -27.36
N ARG A 149 -3.49 -16.21 -26.08
CA ARG A 149 -4.40 -15.75 -25.01
C ARG A 149 -3.91 -14.47 -24.35
N TRP A 150 -2.59 -14.23 -24.35
CA TRP A 150 -2.00 -12.95 -23.92
C TRP A 150 -2.38 -11.85 -24.91
N ASP A 151 -3.59 -11.31 -24.73
CA ASP A 151 -4.18 -10.23 -25.52
C ASP A 151 -3.46 -8.90 -25.30
N CYS A 152 -2.87 -8.71 -24.11
CA CYS A 152 -2.19 -7.51 -23.70
C CYS A 152 -0.77 -7.81 -23.20
N TRP A 153 0.23 -7.59 -24.06
CA TRP A 153 1.65 -7.70 -23.69
C TRP A 153 2.13 -6.57 -22.79
N LEU A 154 1.26 -5.62 -22.45
CA LEU A 154 1.54 -4.54 -21.51
C LEU A 154 1.87 -5.08 -20.12
N GLY A 155 1.03 -5.98 -19.59
CA GLY A 155 1.26 -6.54 -18.26
C GLY A 155 2.47 -7.46 -18.22
N LEU A 156 2.67 -8.30 -19.25
CA LEU A 156 3.90 -9.08 -19.38
C LEU A 156 5.14 -8.18 -19.42
N SER A 157 5.09 -7.05 -20.14
CA SER A 157 6.23 -6.12 -20.22
C SER A 157 6.57 -5.45 -18.88
N LEU A 158 5.59 -5.31 -17.97
CA LEU A 158 5.75 -4.74 -16.64
C LEU A 158 6.07 -5.76 -15.54
N ASN A 159 5.74 -7.03 -15.78
CA ASN A 159 5.80 -8.09 -14.79
C ASN A 159 7.26 -8.34 -14.35
N LYS A 160 7.52 -8.27 -13.04
CA LYS A 160 8.86 -8.44 -12.47
C LYS A 160 9.21 -9.89 -12.15
N ALA A 161 8.22 -10.77 -12.12
CA ALA A 161 8.40 -12.20 -11.85
C ALA A 161 8.75 -13.02 -13.10
N LEU A 162 8.66 -12.43 -14.29
CA LEU A 162 9.11 -13.10 -15.51
C LEU A 162 10.60 -13.45 -15.46
N PRO A 163 11.02 -14.56 -16.10
CA PRO A 163 12.42 -14.95 -16.18
C PRO A 163 13.18 -14.10 -17.21
N TRP A 164 13.32 -12.80 -16.92
CA TRP A 164 13.95 -11.84 -17.82
C TRP A 164 15.36 -12.25 -18.19
N SER A 165 15.58 -12.35 -19.50
CA SER A 165 16.85 -12.67 -20.12
C SER A 165 16.89 -12.07 -21.51
N ILE A 166 18.08 -11.90 -22.08
CA ILE A 166 18.21 -11.48 -23.48
C ILE A 166 17.43 -12.44 -24.40
N GLU A 167 17.49 -13.76 -24.13
CA GLU A 167 16.74 -14.76 -24.90
C GLU A 167 15.23 -14.50 -24.90
N LEU A 168 14.64 -14.25 -23.72
CA LEU A 168 13.21 -13.95 -23.61
C LEU A 168 12.84 -12.66 -24.36
N ILE A 169 13.68 -11.63 -24.26
CA ILE A 169 13.47 -10.34 -24.94
C ILE A 169 13.50 -10.55 -26.46
N GLU A 170 14.48 -11.29 -26.97
CA GLU A 170 14.62 -11.58 -28.40
C GLU A 170 13.49 -12.43 -28.95
N ARG A 171 13.09 -13.46 -28.20
CA ARG A 171 12.09 -14.43 -28.66
C ARG A 171 10.75 -13.77 -28.97
N PHE A 172 10.37 -12.75 -28.19
CA PHE A 172 9.12 -12.00 -28.36
C PHE A 172 9.35 -10.53 -28.67
N GLU A 173 10.47 -10.21 -29.34
CA GLU A 173 10.93 -8.83 -29.55
C GLU A 173 9.82 -7.88 -30.04
N THR A 174 9.01 -8.33 -31.00
CA THR A 174 7.96 -7.52 -31.62
C THR A 174 6.67 -7.42 -30.81
N ARG A 175 6.50 -8.26 -29.79
CA ARG A 175 5.30 -8.28 -28.94
C ARG A 175 5.45 -7.42 -27.69
N TRP A 176 6.67 -7.23 -27.19
CA TRP A 176 6.92 -6.38 -26.01
C TRP A 176 6.48 -4.93 -26.24
N ASP A 177 5.76 -4.38 -25.27
CA ASP A 177 5.50 -2.94 -25.27
C ASP A 177 6.78 -2.19 -24.92
N ARG A 178 7.32 -1.47 -25.91
CA ARG A 178 8.61 -0.77 -25.81
C ARG A 178 8.62 0.27 -24.70
N GLN A 179 7.51 0.97 -24.46
CA GLN A 179 7.45 1.98 -23.42
C GLN A 179 7.58 1.35 -22.04
N TRP A 180 6.89 0.22 -21.81
CA TRP A 180 6.84 -0.40 -20.49
C TRP A 180 8.02 -1.31 -20.19
N ILE A 181 8.50 -2.09 -21.16
CA ILE A 181 9.69 -2.93 -20.97
C ILE A 181 10.94 -2.06 -20.70
N SER A 182 11.02 -0.85 -21.28
CA SER A 182 12.08 0.13 -20.98
C SER A 182 12.08 0.62 -19.53
N GLY A 183 10.93 0.53 -18.84
CA GLY A 183 10.77 0.96 -17.45
C GLY A 183 10.80 -0.18 -16.45
N ASN A 184 10.90 -1.43 -16.93
CA ASN A 184 10.81 -2.58 -16.06
C ASN A 184 12.14 -2.78 -15.30
N GLY A 185 12.04 -2.72 -13.97
CA GLY A 185 13.19 -2.80 -13.08
C GLY A 185 13.76 -4.20 -12.86
N ALA A 186 13.09 -5.25 -13.34
CA ALA A 186 13.56 -6.62 -13.24
C ALA A 186 14.44 -7.06 -14.41
N LEU A 187 14.55 -6.25 -15.46
CA LEU A 187 15.45 -6.53 -16.58
C LEU A 187 16.92 -6.49 -16.13
N PRO A 188 17.78 -7.34 -16.73
CA PRO A 188 19.22 -7.35 -16.44
C PRO A 188 19.92 -6.19 -17.15
N TRP A 189 19.62 -4.96 -16.74
CA TRP A 189 20.12 -3.74 -17.37
C TRP A 189 21.65 -3.69 -17.40
N SER A 190 22.18 -3.45 -18.59
CA SER A 190 23.60 -3.28 -18.86
C SER A 190 23.77 -2.41 -20.12
N ILE A 191 24.97 -1.88 -20.33
CA ILE A 191 25.30 -1.19 -21.59
C ILE A 191 25.07 -2.14 -22.77
N GLU A 192 25.50 -3.41 -22.67
CA GLU A 192 25.29 -4.43 -23.72
C GLU A 192 23.81 -4.62 -24.07
N LEU A 193 22.93 -4.72 -23.08
CA LEU A 193 21.49 -4.89 -23.31
C LEU A 193 20.90 -3.66 -24.02
N ILE A 194 21.31 -2.46 -23.59
CA ILE A 194 20.82 -1.21 -24.18
C ILE A 194 21.30 -1.08 -25.62
N GLU A 195 22.57 -1.32 -25.89
CA GLU A 195 23.16 -1.27 -27.24
C GLU A 195 22.55 -2.32 -28.18
N ARG A 196 22.29 -3.54 -27.68
CA ARG A 196 21.73 -4.62 -28.51
C ARG A 196 20.35 -4.29 -29.09
N PHE A 197 19.55 -3.52 -28.35
CA PHE A 197 18.20 -3.12 -28.74
C PHE A 197 18.04 -1.59 -28.76
N GLU A 198 19.10 -0.86 -29.11
CA GLU A 198 19.20 0.60 -28.96
C GLU A 198 18.02 1.38 -29.57
N ASP A 199 17.58 0.94 -30.75
CA ASP A 199 16.47 1.55 -31.51
C ASP A 199 15.08 1.11 -31.03
N SER A 200 15.02 0.03 -30.25
CA SER A 200 13.79 -0.53 -29.72
C SER A 200 13.40 0.08 -28.37
N TRP A 201 14.35 0.66 -27.64
CA TRP A 201 14.08 1.25 -26.32
C TRP A 201 13.40 2.62 -26.41
N TYR A 202 12.49 2.87 -25.47
CA TYR A 202 11.88 4.17 -25.28
C TYR A 202 12.72 5.00 -24.31
N TRP A 203 13.59 5.84 -24.86
CA TRP A 203 14.59 6.63 -24.12
C TRP A 203 14.01 7.54 -23.03
N ARG A 204 12.79 8.04 -23.22
CA ARG A 204 12.09 8.79 -22.17
C ARG A 204 11.84 7.92 -20.93
N THR A 205 11.37 6.67 -21.12
CA THR A 205 11.19 5.74 -19.99
C THR A 205 12.53 5.33 -19.39
N LEU A 206 13.56 5.07 -20.21
CA LEU A 206 14.90 4.77 -19.66
C LEU A 206 15.42 5.92 -18.79
N SER A 207 15.18 7.18 -19.18
CA SER A 207 15.64 8.36 -18.45
C SER A 207 15.06 8.46 -17.02
N CYS A 208 13.87 7.91 -16.77
CA CYS A 208 13.27 7.86 -15.43
C CYS A 208 13.41 6.48 -14.75
N ASN A 209 14.07 5.50 -15.37
CA ASN A 209 14.19 4.15 -14.84
C ASN A 209 15.23 4.09 -13.71
N SER A 210 14.76 3.81 -12.49
CA SER A 210 15.61 3.71 -11.29
C SER A 210 16.47 2.45 -11.21
N ALA A 211 16.18 1.43 -12.02
CA ALA A 211 16.91 0.16 -12.02
C ALA A 211 18.11 0.13 -12.97
N LEU A 212 18.30 1.18 -13.77
CA LEU A 212 19.50 1.30 -14.60
C LEU A 212 20.76 1.42 -13.72
N PRO A 213 21.91 0.91 -14.19
CA PRO A 213 23.17 0.97 -13.46
C PRO A 213 23.78 2.38 -13.55
N TRP A 214 23.08 3.38 -13.01
CA TRP A 214 23.46 4.78 -13.07
C TRP A 214 24.87 4.99 -12.49
N SER A 215 25.75 5.48 -13.33
CA SER A 215 27.09 5.94 -13.01
C SER A 215 27.43 7.09 -13.94
N MET A 216 28.48 7.86 -13.65
CA MET A 216 28.93 8.91 -14.55
C MET A 216 29.25 8.34 -15.95
N GLU A 217 29.93 7.19 -16.00
CA GLU A 217 30.28 6.50 -17.24
C GLU A 217 29.04 6.05 -18.02
N PHE A 218 28.09 5.38 -17.35
CA PHE A 218 26.85 4.92 -17.99
C PHE A 218 26.03 6.10 -18.52
N PHE A 219 25.94 7.18 -17.75
CA PHE A 219 25.21 8.38 -18.11
C PHE A 219 25.83 9.06 -19.34
N GLU A 220 27.15 9.28 -19.32
CA GLU A 220 27.90 9.90 -20.43
C GLU A 220 27.82 9.08 -21.71
N HIS A 221 27.85 7.75 -21.61
CA HIS A 221 27.81 6.83 -22.77
C HIS A 221 26.58 7.07 -23.66
N PHE A 222 25.46 7.47 -23.06
CA PHE A 222 24.20 7.73 -23.77
C PHE A 222 23.70 9.18 -23.62
N GLU A 223 24.59 10.14 -23.33
CA GLU A 223 24.25 11.51 -22.95
C GLU A 223 23.26 12.19 -23.92
N GLU A 224 23.47 12.02 -25.22
CA GLU A 224 22.68 12.66 -26.27
C GLU A 224 21.27 12.08 -26.45
N ARG A 225 20.97 10.95 -25.79
CA ARG A 225 19.69 10.25 -25.90
C ARG A 225 18.77 10.48 -24.71
N TRP A 226 19.31 11.00 -23.61
CA TRP A 226 18.52 11.20 -22.41
C TRP A 226 17.52 12.35 -22.52
N ASP A 227 16.35 12.15 -21.92
CA ASP A 227 15.36 13.20 -21.69
C ASP A 227 15.72 13.92 -20.38
N TRP A 228 16.32 15.10 -20.51
CA TRP A 228 16.81 15.90 -19.39
C TRP A 228 15.72 16.32 -18.40
N ALA A 229 14.49 16.51 -18.86
CA ALA A 229 13.37 16.82 -17.98
C ALA A 229 13.05 15.61 -17.08
N LEU A 230 13.02 14.41 -17.65
CA LEU A 230 12.79 13.18 -16.88
C LEU A 230 13.96 12.82 -15.97
N LEU A 231 15.20 13.01 -16.43
CA LEU A 231 16.39 12.85 -15.59
C LEU A 231 16.36 13.77 -14.36
N SER A 232 15.90 15.01 -14.53
CA SER A 232 15.80 15.98 -13.43
C SER A 232 14.91 15.50 -12.28
N SER A 233 13.93 14.64 -12.56
CA SER A 233 13.07 14.00 -11.56
C SER A 233 13.60 12.66 -11.04
N ASN A 234 14.64 12.09 -11.67
CA ASN A 234 15.11 10.73 -11.39
C ASN A 234 15.92 10.70 -10.08
N LYS A 235 15.39 9.99 -9.09
CA LYS A 235 15.99 9.87 -7.75
C LYS A 235 17.17 8.90 -7.67
N ALA A 236 17.38 8.06 -8.69
CA ALA A 236 18.43 7.05 -8.73
C ALA A 236 19.74 7.54 -9.35
N LEU A 237 19.75 8.76 -9.91
CA LEU A 237 20.97 9.38 -10.41
C LEU A 237 21.97 9.64 -9.26
N PRO A 238 23.29 9.67 -9.56
CA PRO A 238 24.33 9.91 -8.58
C PRO A 238 24.41 11.40 -8.20
N TRP A 239 23.33 11.92 -7.60
CA TRP A 239 23.23 13.32 -7.23
C TRP A 239 24.32 13.71 -6.23
N THR A 240 25.22 14.57 -6.71
CA THR A 240 26.23 15.27 -5.94
C THR A 240 26.23 16.71 -6.43
N MET A 241 26.77 17.65 -5.64
CA MET A 241 26.91 19.03 -6.11
C MET A 241 27.76 19.10 -7.40
N GLU A 242 28.81 18.27 -7.51
CA GLU A 242 29.64 18.17 -8.71
C GLU A 242 28.83 17.69 -9.93
N PHE A 243 28.07 16.61 -9.79
CA PHE A 243 27.22 16.08 -10.86
C PHE A 243 26.15 17.09 -11.29
N PHE A 244 25.51 17.75 -10.32
CA PHE A 244 24.50 18.76 -10.55
C PHE A 244 25.07 19.94 -11.34
N GLU A 245 26.15 20.56 -10.84
CA GLU A 245 26.75 21.76 -11.43
C GLU A 245 27.31 21.50 -12.82
N ARG A 246 27.85 20.30 -13.07
CA ARG A 246 28.38 19.92 -14.38
C ARG A 246 27.35 20.04 -15.51
N PHE A 247 26.08 19.82 -15.22
CA PHE A 247 24.99 19.88 -16.19
C PHE A 247 23.90 20.91 -15.82
N GLU A 248 24.26 21.93 -15.04
CA GLU A 248 23.34 22.92 -14.48
C GLU A 248 22.35 23.51 -15.52
N GLU A 249 22.85 23.81 -16.72
CA GLU A 249 22.10 24.44 -17.80
C GLU A 249 21.13 23.48 -18.53
N ARG A 250 21.27 22.16 -18.33
CA ARG A 250 20.42 21.16 -18.99
C ARG A 250 19.28 20.70 -18.10
N TRP A 251 19.36 20.92 -16.79
CA TRP A 251 18.32 20.47 -15.87
C TRP A 251 17.03 21.29 -15.99
N ASP A 252 15.92 20.59 -15.80
CA ASP A 252 14.61 21.20 -15.66
C ASP A 252 14.35 21.53 -14.18
N TRP A 253 14.37 22.82 -13.88
CA TRP A 253 14.21 23.33 -12.51
C TRP A 253 12.85 23.02 -11.90
N ASN A 254 11.80 22.86 -12.71
CA ASN A 254 10.48 22.45 -12.20
C ASN A 254 10.56 21.04 -11.61
N TRP A 255 11.13 20.11 -12.38
CA TRP A 255 11.29 18.71 -11.96
C TRP A 255 12.32 18.54 -10.85
N LEU A 256 13.42 19.31 -10.87
CA LEU A 256 14.40 19.31 -9.79
C LEU A 256 13.77 19.77 -8.46
N SER A 257 12.89 20.77 -8.47
CA SER A 257 12.25 21.29 -7.25
C SER A 257 11.46 20.22 -6.49
N HIS A 258 10.90 19.23 -7.19
CA HIS A 258 10.21 18.10 -6.59
C HIS A 258 11.14 16.90 -6.26
N ASN A 259 12.40 16.93 -6.70
CA ASN A 259 13.32 15.82 -6.57
C ASN A 259 13.87 15.69 -5.14
N LYS A 260 13.35 14.70 -4.41
CA LYS A 260 13.75 14.37 -3.03
C LYS A 260 15.17 13.82 -2.87
N ALA A 261 15.88 13.47 -3.95
CA ALA A 261 17.22 12.88 -3.91
C ALA A 261 18.36 13.90 -4.10
N LEU A 262 18.03 15.17 -4.38
CA LEU A 262 19.04 16.22 -4.47
C LEU A 262 19.72 16.45 -3.11
N PRO A 263 20.96 16.96 -3.10
CA PRO A 263 21.69 17.29 -1.87
C PRO A 263 21.15 18.59 -1.24
N TRP A 264 19.89 18.57 -0.79
CA TRP A 264 19.22 19.74 -0.25
C TRP A 264 19.94 20.31 0.97
N SER A 265 20.24 21.61 0.90
CA SER A 265 20.68 22.42 2.02
C SER A 265 20.04 23.80 1.89
N ILE A 266 19.98 24.54 3.00
CA ILE A 266 19.44 25.90 3.00
C ILE A 266 20.26 26.78 2.03
N GLU A 267 21.58 26.63 2.02
CA GLU A 267 22.49 27.34 1.11
C GLU A 267 22.27 26.96 -0.36
N PHE A 268 22.00 25.68 -0.65
CA PHE A 268 21.71 25.23 -2.02
C PHE A 268 20.40 25.84 -2.54
N ILE A 269 19.39 25.94 -1.68
CA ILE A 269 18.10 26.57 -2.02
C ILE A 269 18.28 28.06 -2.27
N GLU A 270 18.99 28.75 -1.37
CA GLU A 270 19.29 30.20 -1.49
C GLU A 270 20.09 30.55 -2.74
N ARG A 271 21.10 29.75 -3.07
CA ARG A 271 21.97 30.01 -4.23
C ARG A 271 21.17 30.09 -5.54
N PHE A 272 20.05 29.37 -5.62
CA PHE A 272 19.22 29.25 -6.81
C PHE A 272 17.76 29.63 -6.54
N GLU A 273 17.52 30.52 -5.56
CA GLU A 273 16.20 30.91 -5.06
C GLU A 273 15.21 31.27 -6.18
N ASP A 274 15.68 32.01 -7.20
CA ASP A 274 14.86 32.50 -8.30
C ASP A 274 14.61 31.46 -9.41
N ARG A 275 15.30 30.32 -9.38
CA ARG A 275 15.12 29.24 -10.36
C ARG A 275 14.20 28.14 -9.85
N TRP A 276 14.05 27.99 -8.55
CA TRP A 276 13.19 26.98 -7.97
C TRP A 276 11.70 27.26 -8.20
N ASP A 277 10.95 26.20 -8.44
CA ASP A 277 9.51 26.22 -8.36
C ASP A 277 9.10 26.05 -6.88
N TRP A 278 8.66 27.15 -6.27
CA TRP A 278 8.26 27.20 -4.88
C TRP A 278 6.98 26.43 -4.57
N GLU A 279 6.10 26.23 -5.55
CA GLU A 279 4.93 25.36 -5.43
C GLU A 279 5.40 23.92 -5.21
N ARG A 280 6.34 23.46 -6.04
CA ARG A 280 6.93 22.11 -5.94
C ARG A 280 7.82 21.93 -4.71
N LEU A 281 8.58 22.94 -4.33
CA LEU A 281 9.36 22.91 -3.09
C LEU A 281 8.47 22.79 -1.85
N SER A 282 7.29 23.41 -1.85
CA SER A 282 6.34 23.33 -0.73
C SER A 282 5.88 21.90 -0.44
N GLU A 283 5.76 21.06 -1.48
CA GLU A 283 5.44 19.63 -1.38
C GLU A 283 6.66 18.75 -1.01
N ASN A 284 7.88 19.29 -1.16
CA ASN A 284 9.10 18.49 -1.07
C ASN A 284 9.47 18.17 0.39
N GLU A 285 9.20 16.94 0.79
CA GLU A 285 9.50 16.42 2.12
C GLU A 285 11.00 16.23 2.43
N ALA A 286 11.90 16.33 1.44
CA ALA A 286 13.34 16.16 1.65
C ALA A 286 14.08 17.47 1.93
N LEU A 287 13.38 18.62 1.91
CA LEU A 287 13.97 19.90 2.28
C LEU A 287 14.35 19.91 3.76
N PRO A 288 15.32 20.75 4.17
CA PRO A 288 15.76 20.88 5.55
C PRO A 288 14.75 21.66 6.40
N TRP A 289 13.54 21.12 6.54
CA TRP A 289 12.43 21.75 7.24
C TRP A 289 12.78 22.02 8.70
N THR A 290 12.79 23.31 9.04
CA THR A 290 12.90 23.84 10.39
C THR A 290 11.99 25.06 10.47
N MET A 291 11.63 25.50 11.68
CA MET A 291 10.86 26.73 11.82
C MET A 291 11.59 27.93 11.19
N GLU A 292 12.91 28.01 11.37
CA GLU A 292 13.76 29.07 10.79
C GLU A 292 13.75 29.04 9.25
N PHE A 293 13.96 27.86 8.66
CA PHE A 293 13.91 27.70 7.20
C PHE A 293 12.53 28.06 6.62
N PHE A 294 11.47 27.63 7.30
CA PHE A 294 10.11 27.92 6.91
C PHE A 294 9.83 29.43 6.91
N GLU A 295 10.11 30.11 8.03
CA GLU A 295 9.87 31.55 8.21
C GLU A 295 10.67 32.39 7.22
N ARG A 296 11.89 31.96 6.88
CA ARG A 296 12.75 32.67 5.93
C ARG A 296 12.12 32.85 4.56
N PHE A 297 11.30 31.89 4.13
CA PHE A 297 10.64 31.89 2.81
C PHE A 297 9.11 31.86 2.93
N GLU A 298 8.56 32.33 4.05
CA GLU A 298 7.13 32.21 4.38
C GLU A 298 6.20 32.67 3.24
N GLU A 299 6.52 33.79 2.60
CA GLU A 299 5.71 34.39 1.53
C GLU A 299 5.81 33.66 0.19
N ARG A 300 6.77 32.75 0.03
CA ARG A 300 6.95 31.98 -1.21
C ARG A 300 6.27 30.62 -1.16
N TRP A 301 5.96 30.11 0.03
CA TRP A 301 5.36 28.79 0.15
C TRP A 301 3.91 28.75 -0.30
N ASP A 302 3.55 27.66 -0.97
CA ASP A 302 2.16 27.34 -1.29
C ASP A 302 1.53 26.56 -0.13
N TRP A 303 0.52 27.17 0.50
CA TRP A 303 -0.14 26.63 1.68
C TRP A 303 -0.95 25.36 1.42
N ASN A 304 -1.44 25.15 0.20
CA ASN A 304 -2.12 23.91 -0.14
C ASN A 304 -1.13 22.75 -0.20
N TRP A 305 0.02 22.95 -0.84
CA TRP A 305 1.07 21.92 -0.91
C TRP A 305 1.77 21.69 0.42
N LEU A 306 2.00 22.74 1.21
CA LEU A 306 2.47 22.59 2.59
C LEU A 306 1.49 21.77 3.45
N SER A 307 0.17 21.94 3.24
CA SER A 307 -0.84 21.15 3.97
C SER A 307 -0.74 19.65 3.66
N TYR A 308 -0.19 19.26 2.50
CA TYR A 308 0.08 17.86 2.15
C TYR A 308 1.42 17.33 2.70
N ASN A 309 2.35 18.21 3.04
CA ASN A 309 3.73 17.84 3.35
C ASN A 309 3.83 17.17 4.73
N LYS A 310 4.30 15.91 4.77
CA LYS A 310 4.41 15.13 6.00
C LYS A 310 5.67 15.42 6.80
N ALA A 311 6.66 16.10 6.21
CA ALA A 311 7.97 16.34 6.81
C ALA A 311 8.12 17.73 7.44
N LEU A 312 7.06 18.56 7.40
CA LEU A 312 7.04 19.81 8.15
C LEU A 312 7.22 19.56 9.66
N PRO A 313 7.75 20.55 10.40
CA PRO A 313 7.99 20.42 11.84
C PRO A 313 6.68 20.55 12.62
N TRP A 314 5.78 19.57 12.45
CA TRP A 314 4.45 19.55 13.04
C TRP A 314 4.54 19.53 14.56
N THR A 315 4.36 20.71 15.15
CA THR A 315 4.15 20.92 16.58
C THR A 315 2.79 21.59 16.74
N MET A 316 2.15 21.46 17.90
CA MET A 316 0.89 22.19 18.15
C MET A 316 1.09 23.70 17.99
N GLU A 317 2.24 24.24 18.39
CA GLU A 317 2.58 25.65 18.19
C GLU A 317 2.66 26.03 16.69
N PHE A 318 3.40 25.27 15.88
CA PHE A 318 3.50 25.50 14.44
C PHE A 318 2.14 25.43 13.74
N PHE A 319 1.37 24.40 14.10
CA PHE A 319 0.05 24.15 13.54
C PHE A 319 -0.95 25.27 13.87
N GLU A 320 -1.04 25.65 15.15
CA GLU A 320 -1.95 26.70 15.63
C GLU A 320 -1.55 28.09 15.12
N ARG A 321 -0.26 28.38 14.99
CA ARG A 321 0.21 29.69 14.50
C ARG A 321 -0.30 30.01 13.10
N PHE A 322 -0.48 29.00 12.26
CA PHE A 322 -0.92 29.16 10.87
C PHE A 322 -2.27 28.52 10.57
N GLU A 323 -3.08 28.34 11.60
CA GLU A 323 -4.38 27.67 11.59
C GLU A 323 -5.30 28.10 10.42
N ASP A 324 -5.35 29.41 10.15
CA ASP A 324 -6.21 30.00 9.12
C ASP A 324 -5.67 29.86 7.69
N ARG A 325 -4.40 29.49 7.53
CA ARG A 325 -3.78 29.31 6.21
C ARG A 325 -3.79 27.87 5.74
N TRP A 326 -3.99 26.92 6.64
CA TRP A 326 -4.03 25.51 6.28
C TRP A 326 -5.30 25.15 5.49
N ASN A 327 -5.11 24.26 4.53
CA ASN A 327 -6.21 23.59 3.87
C ASN A 327 -6.66 22.39 4.71
N TRP A 328 -7.75 22.55 5.46
CA TRP A 328 -8.25 21.55 6.42
C TRP A 328 -8.70 20.24 5.77
N GLU A 329 -9.23 20.29 4.55
CA GLU A 329 -9.58 19.08 3.82
C GLU A 329 -8.33 18.26 3.49
N VAL A 330 -7.27 18.94 3.04
CA VAL A 330 -5.97 18.33 2.74
C VAL A 330 -5.31 17.81 4.00
N LEU A 331 -5.27 18.61 5.08
CA LEU A 331 -4.68 18.20 6.36
C LEU A 331 -5.37 16.96 6.93
N SER A 332 -6.67 16.78 6.70
CA SER A 332 -7.41 15.58 7.16
C SER A 332 -6.82 14.28 6.59
N PHE A 333 -6.13 14.34 5.44
CA PHE A 333 -5.43 13.21 4.83
C PHE A 333 -3.92 13.18 5.15
N ASN A 334 -3.38 14.23 5.78
CA ASN A 334 -1.94 14.31 6.05
C ASN A 334 -1.53 13.33 7.16
N GLU A 335 -0.67 12.39 6.84
CA GLU A 335 -0.19 11.35 7.75
C GLU A 335 1.00 11.78 8.62
N GLY A 336 1.59 12.95 8.36
CA GLY A 336 2.69 13.52 9.15
C GLY A 336 2.24 14.32 10.38
N LEU A 337 0.94 14.64 10.49
CA LEU A 337 0.41 15.34 11.67
C LEU A 337 0.51 14.49 12.94
N PRO A 338 0.66 15.11 14.13
CA PRO A 338 0.69 14.43 15.42
C PRO A 338 -0.73 14.02 15.85
N TRP A 339 -1.34 13.10 15.10
CA TRP A 339 -2.71 12.66 15.34
C TRP A 339 -2.89 12.11 16.76
N SER A 340 -3.92 12.62 17.41
CA SER A 340 -4.37 12.22 18.74
C SER A 340 -5.89 12.41 18.80
N ILE A 341 -6.55 11.72 19.74
CA ILE A 341 -8.00 11.91 19.94
C ILE A 341 -8.27 13.38 20.31
N GLU A 342 -7.40 13.99 21.12
CA GLU A 342 -7.47 15.38 21.52
C GLU A 342 -7.36 16.35 20.33
N LEU A 343 -6.48 16.08 19.35
CA LEU A 343 -6.36 16.89 18.13
C LEU A 343 -7.62 16.79 17.27
N ILE A 344 -8.20 15.58 17.15
CA ILE A 344 -9.43 15.35 16.39
C ILE A 344 -10.59 16.10 17.05
N GLU A 345 -10.74 16.01 18.37
CA GLU A 345 -11.78 16.73 19.12
C GLU A 345 -11.63 18.24 19.05
N ARG A 346 -10.41 18.74 19.21
CA ARG A 346 -10.17 20.18 19.28
C ARG A 346 -10.60 20.91 18.01
N PHE A 347 -10.48 20.26 16.85
CA PHE A 347 -10.84 20.83 15.56
C PHE A 347 -11.90 19.99 14.83
N GLU A 348 -12.79 19.36 15.60
CA GLU A 348 -13.77 18.38 15.12
C GLU A 348 -14.61 18.87 13.93
N ASP A 349 -15.00 20.15 13.93
CA ASP A 349 -15.84 20.74 12.89
C ASP A 349 -15.08 21.14 11.61
N ARG A 350 -13.74 21.10 11.64
CA ARG A 350 -12.91 21.43 10.47
C ARG A 350 -12.39 20.21 9.73
N TRP A 351 -12.32 19.08 10.41
CA TRP A 351 -11.85 17.85 9.76
C TRP A 351 -12.87 17.30 8.78
N SER A 352 -12.39 16.92 7.59
CA SER A 352 -13.19 16.15 6.64
C SER A 352 -13.24 14.70 7.11
N CYS A 353 -14.35 14.28 7.73
CA CYS A 353 -14.53 12.91 8.21
C CYS A 353 -14.35 11.88 7.10
N ARG A 354 -14.75 12.23 5.87
CA ARG A 354 -14.48 11.44 4.65
C ARG A 354 -12.99 11.16 4.45
N GLN A 355 -12.13 12.16 4.62
CA GLN A 355 -10.69 12.02 4.43
C GLN A 355 -10.04 11.35 5.65
N LEU A 356 -10.48 11.69 6.87
CA LEU A 356 -10.04 11.04 8.09
C LEU A 356 -10.26 9.53 8.05
N SER A 357 -11.43 9.05 7.57
CA SER A 357 -11.71 7.61 7.44
C SER A 357 -10.71 6.85 6.56
N ARG A 358 -10.01 7.52 5.63
CA ARG A 358 -8.99 6.90 4.77
C ARG A 358 -7.57 7.03 5.31
N ASN A 359 -7.36 7.87 6.31
CA ASN A 359 -6.03 8.24 6.79
C ASN A 359 -5.49 7.13 7.72
N LYS A 360 -4.39 6.49 7.33
CA LYS A 360 -3.79 5.36 8.05
C LYS A 360 -2.98 5.78 9.29
N ALA A 361 -2.70 7.07 9.45
CA ALA A 361 -1.90 7.61 10.55
C ALA A 361 -2.71 8.02 11.78
N LEU A 362 -4.05 8.03 11.70
CA LEU A 362 -4.88 8.24 12.90
C LEU A 362 -4.61 7.14 13.94
N PRO A 363 -4.76 7.45 15.24
CA PRO A 363 -4.64 6.47 16.32
C PRO A 363 -5.88 5.58 16.37
N TRP A 364 -6.10 4.79 15.32
CA TRP A 364 -7.23 3.89 15.19
C TRP A 364 -7.28 2.94 16.40
N SER A 365 -8.43 2.96 17.08
CA SER A 365 -8.75 2.11 18.24
C SER A 365 -10.25 1.92 18.32
N ILE A 366 -10.70 0.92 19.09
CA ILE A 366 -12.13 0.73 19.37
C ILE A 366 -12.73 2.00 19.99
N ASP A 367 -11.98 2.67 20.87
CA ASP A 367 -12.41 3.92 21.50
C ASP A 367 -12.61 5.05 20.47
N LEU A 368 -11.71 5.20 19.50
CA LEU A 368 -11.84 6.21 18.44
C LEU A 368 -13.03 5.89 17.51
N LEU A 369 -13.21 4.61 17.15
CA LEU A 369 -14.32 4.16 16.32
C LEU A 369 -15.66 4.40 17.01
N ASP A 370 -15.79 3.98 18.27
CA ASP A 370 -17.00 4.14 19.07
C ASP A 370 -17.37 5.62 19.27
N LYS A 371 -16.38 6.46 19.58
CA LYS A 371 -16.56 7.87 19.89
C LYS A 371 -17.13 8.67 18.71
N PHE A 372 -16.67 8.37 17.50
CA PHE A 372 -17.08 9.07 16.28
C PHE A 372 -17.88 8.18 15.32
N LYS A 373 -18.52 7.11 15.82
CA LYS A 373 -19.20 6.09 14.99
C LYS A 373 -20.24 6.62 14.02
N HIS A 374 -20.86 7.75 14.31
CA HIS A 374 -21.87 8.38 13.44
C HIS A 374 -21.28 9.37 12.43
N LYS A 375 -19.99 9.67 12.51
CA LYS A 375 -19.28 10.58 11.60
C LYS A 375 -18.44 9.84 10.58
N TRP A 376 -18.02 8.61 10.89
CA TRP A 376 -17.21 7.83 9.98
C TRP A 376 -17.96 7.41 8.72
N ASP A 377 -17.22 7.41 7.62
CA ASP A 377 -17.63 6.73 6.40
C ASP A 377 -17.23 5.25 6.52
N TRP A 378 -18.16 4.42 7.00
CA TRP A 378 -17.93 2.99 7.24
C TRP A 378 -17.58 2.22 5.98
N GLN A 379 -18.19 2.59 4.85
CA GLN A 379 -17.85 2.00 3.56
C GLN A 379 -16.37 2.23 3.26
N ARG A 380 -15.82 3.43 3.50
CA ARG A 380 -14.38 3.71 3.32
C ARG A 380 -13.49 3.07 4.39
N LEU A 381 -13.94 3.02 5.65
CA LEU A 381 -13.19 2.37 6.72
C LEU A 381 -12.95 0.88 6.45
N ALA A 382 -13.88 0.21 5.76
CA ALA A 382 -13.72 -1.18 5.36
C ALA A 382 -12.47 -1.42 4.47
N TYR A 383 -11.97 -0.38 3.78
CA TYR A 383 -10.76 -0.44 2.96
C TYR A 383 -9.49 0.00 3.71
N ASN A 384 -9.61 0.38 4.97
CA ASN A 384 -8.48 0.85 5.77
C ASN A 384 -7.85 -0.32 6.54
N GLU A 385 -6.70 -0.81 6.08
CA GLU A 385 -5.94 -1.91 6.70
C GLU A 385 -5.69 -1.71 8.21
N LYS A 386 -5.47 -0.46 8.66
CA LYS A 386 -5.26 -0.17 10.09
C LYS A 386 -6.52 -0.35 10.91
N VAL A 387 -7.67 -0.11 10.30
CA VAL A 387 -8.98 -0.36 10.90
C VAL A 387 -9.28 -1.86 10.89
N GLN A 388 -9.02 -2.56 9.79
CA GLN A 388 -9.15 -4.02 9.71
C GLN A 388 -8.34 -4.73 10.81
N GLN A 389 -7.14 -4.23 11.14
CA GLN A 389 -6.32 -4.74 12.24
C GLN A 389 -7.01 -4.67 13.61
N ILE A 390 -7.93 -3.73 13.84
CA ILE A 390 -8.71 -3.66 15.09
C ILE A 390 -9.68 -4.83 15.17
N PHE A 391 -10.27 -5.21 14.04
CA PHE A 391 -11.21 -6.32 13.95
C PHE A 391 -10.56 -7.70 14.04
N THR A 392 -9.23 -7.79 14.24
CA THR A 392 -8.51 -9.05 14.55
C THR A 392 -8.99 -9.72 15.84
N ALA A 393 -9.62 -8.96 16.74
CA ALA A 393 -10.22 -9.50 17.96
C ALA A 393 -11.54 -10.24 17.72
N LEU A 394 -12.17 -10.14 16.55
CA LEU A 394 -13.41 -10.87 16.25
C LEU A 394 -13.13 -12.35 15.99
N SER A 395 -13.82 -13.22 16.73
CA SER A 395 -13.90 -14.64 16.40
C SER A 395 -14.92 -14.92 15.29
N VAL A 396 -14.85 -16.10 14.69
CA VAL A 396 -15.88 -16.61 13.77
C VAL A 396 -17.26 -16.54 14.42
N GLN A 397 -17.38 -16.91 15.70
CA GLN A 397 -18.64 -16.88 16.43
C GLN A 397 -19.19 -15.44 16.58
N GLY A 398 -18.32 -14.47 16.85
CA GLY A 398 -18.72 -13.06 16.92
C GLY A 398 -19.21 -12.54 15.57
N ILE A 399 -18.58 -12.98 14.47
CA ILE A 399 -19.02 -12.64 13.11
C ILE A 399 -20.36 -13.30 12.80
N GLU A 400 -20.57 -14.57 13.15
CA GLU A 400 -21.86 -15.24 13.00
C GLU A 400 -22.97 -14.47 13.73
N GLU A 401 -22.71 -13.98 14.95
CA GLU A 401 -23.67 -13.17 15.71
C GLU A 401 -24.03 -11.87 14.98
N VAL A 402 -23.05 -11.18 14.38
CA VAL A 402 -23.28 -9.96 13.60
C VAL A 402 -24.09 -10.26 12.33
N MET A 403 -23.72 -11.32 11.59
CA MET A 403 -24.39 -11.71 10.36
C MET A 403 -25.83 -12.12 10.63
N ASP A 404 -26.05 -13.00 11.60
CA ASP A 404 -27.39 -13.47 11.97
C ASP A 404 -28.26 -12.31 12.46
N TYR A 405 -27.71 -11.38 13.25
CA TYR A 405 -28.44 -10.17 13.68
C TYR A 405 -28.91 -9.33 12.50
N HIS A 406 -28.05 -9.05 11.52
CA HIS A 406 -28.45 -8.23 10.37
C HIS A 406 -29.45 -8.95 9.48
N ILE A 407 -29.26 -10.25 9.23
CA ILE A 407 -30.18 -11.07 8.44
C ILE A 407 -31.58 -11.11 9.09
N GLU A 408 -31.66 -11.23 10.40
CA GLU A 408 -32.94 -11.21 11.13
C GLU A 408 -33.63 -9.84 11.05
N ASN A 409 -32.88 -8.75 11.05
CA ASN A 409 -33.40 -7.38 11.07
C ASN A 409 -33.65 -6.77 9.68
N GLU A 410 -33.01 -7.24 8.60
CA GLU A 410 -33.32 -6.82 7.22
C GLU A 410 -34.60 -7.47 6.66
N ASN A 411 -35.04 -8.59 7.24
CA ASN A 411 -36.27 -9.29 6.85
C ASN A 411 -37.56 -8.75 7.54
N LEU A 412 -37.47 -7.60 8.23
CA LEU A 412 -38.55 -6.88 8.91
C LEU A 412 -38.77 -5.51 8.27
#